data_AF-A0A8T5LAY0-F1
#
_entry.id   AF-A0A8T5LAY0-F1
#
_cell.length_a   1.000
_cell.length_b   1.000
_cell.length_c   1.000
_cell.angle_alpha   90.00
_cell.angle_beta   90.00
_cell.angle_gamma   90.00
#
_symmetry.space_group_name_H-M   'P 1'
#
loop_
_entity.id
_entity.type
_entity.pdbx_description
1 polymer ?
#
loop_
_entity_poly.entity_id
_entity_poly.type
_entity_poly.pdbx_seq_one_letter_code
_entity_poly.pdbx_strand_id
1 'polypeptide(L)' 'MPTRYGLGPAGECICPACGYITPHSAGFPCYNITCPMCGTKLTRKQ' A
#
# COMPACT_ATOMS: atom_id res chain seq x y z
N MET A 1 1.13 -4.91 30.81
CA MET A 1 0.37 -3.89 30.04
C MET A 1 0.52 -4.19 28.55
N PRO A 2 -0.54 -4.52 27.80
CA PRO A 2 -0.39 -4.94 26.42
C PRO A 2 -0.23 -3.70 25.53
N THR A 3 0.86 -3.65 24.79
CA THR A 3 1.17 -2.58 23.84
C THR A 3 0.07 -2.49 22.78
N ARG A 4 -0.71 -1.42 22.83
CA ARG A 4 -1.69 -1.09 21.79
C ARG A 4 -0.93 -0.51 20.59
N TYR A 5 -0.35 -1.36 19.75
CA TYR A 5 -0.02 -0.99 18.36
C TYR A 5 -1.32 -0.93 17.54
N GLY A 6 -2.25 -0.08 17.97
CA GLY A 6 -3.54 0.13 17.34
C GLY A 6 -3.43 1.23 16.31
N LEU A 7 -2.78 0.91 15.19
CA LEU A 7 -2.81 1.57 13.87
C LEU A 7 -1.67 0.87 13.11
N GLY A 8 -1.96 -0.32 12.55
CA GLY A 8 -1.01 -0.95 11.62
C GLY A 8 -0.56 0.09 10.59
N PRO A 9 0.69 0.04 10.12
CA PRO A 9 1.31 1.13 9.38
C PRO A 9 0.33 1.65 8.34
N ALA A 10 0.19 2.97 8.23
CA ALA A 10 -0.43 3.61 7.07
C ALA A 10 0.27 2.99 5.86
N GLY A 11 -0.35 1.94 5.32
CA GLY A 11 0.42 0.86 4.73
C GLY A 11 0.70 1.26 3.32
N GLU A 12 1.90 1.73 3.03
CA GLU A 12 2.27 2.23 1.71
C GLU A 12 1.84 1.22 0.63
N CYS A 13 1.28 1.69 -0.48
CA CYS A 13 1.01 0.83 -1.61
C CYS A 13 2.29 0.66 -2.41
N ILE A 14 2.78 -0.57 -2.53
CA ILE A 14 3.96 -0.91 -3.32
C ILE A 14 3.57 -1.71 -4.57
N CYS A 15 4.23 -1.43 -5.67
CA CYS A 15 4.10 -2.18 -6.92
C CYS A 15 5.00 -3.42 -6.82
N PRO A 16 4.47 -4.65 -6.87
CA PRO A 16 5.30 -5.85 -6.73
C PRO A 16 6.12 -6.12 -8.00
N ALA A 17 5.72 -5.56 -9.14
CA ALA A 17 6.40 -5.73 -10.42
C ALA A 17 7.57 -4.75 -10.63
N CYS A 18 7.50 -3.57 -10.00
CA CYS A 18 8.36 -2.44 -10.32
C CYS A 18 8.96 -1.74 -9.09
N GLY A 19 8.46 -2.01 -7.89
CA GLY A 19 8.93 -1.38 -6.65
C GLY A 19 8.43 0.05 -6.43
N TYR A 20 7.51 0.56 -7.27
CA TYR A 20 6.89 1.88 -7.08
C TYR A 20 6.14 1.96 -5.75
N ILE A 21 6.48 2.92 -4.90
CA ILE A 21 5.87 3.14 -3.58
C ILE A 21 5.01 4.40 -3.65
N THR A 22 3.76 4.29 -3.23
CA THR A 22 2.83 5.42 -3.11
C THR A 22 2.16 5.39 -1.75
N PRO A 23 1.89 6.55 -1.12
CA PRO A 23 1.14 6.58 0.13
C PRO A 23 -0.25 5.97 -0.08
N HIS A 24 -0.63 5.06 0.80
CA HIS A 24 -1.97 4.50 0.78
C HIS A 24 -2.97 5.52 1.31
N SER A 25 -3.88 5.94 0.44
CA SER A 25 -4.99 6.80 0.83
C SER A 25 -6.04 5.99 1.60
N ALA A 26 -6.30 6.38 2.85
CA ALA A 26 -7.37 5.80 3.64
C ALA A 26 -8.72 5.94 2.90
N GLY A 27 -9.41 4.82 2.71
CA GLY A 27 -10.65 4.75 1.92
C GLY A 27 -10.46 4.26 0.48
N PHE A 28 -9.22 4.11 -0.01
CA PHE A 28 -8.95 3.54 -1.34
C PHE A 28 -7.97 2.35 -1.26
N PRO A 29 -8.40 1.12 -1.58
CA PRO A 29 -7.52 -0.03 -1.54
C PRO A 29 -6.36 0.09 -2.55
N CYS A 30 -5.15 -0.35 -2.15
CA CYS A 30 -3.97 -0.33 -3.04
C CYS A 30 -4.23 -1.02 -4.39
N TYR A 31 -4.96 -2.13 -4.39
CA TYR A 31 -5.24 -2.89 -5.61
C TYR A 31 -6.18 -2.19 -6.60
N ASN A 32 -6.80 -1.07 -6.21
CA ASN A 32 -7.58 -0.23 -7.12
C ASN A 32 -6.73 0.83 -7.82
N ILE A 33 -5.48 1.00 -7.39
CA ILE A 33 -4.52 1.91 -8.00
C ILE A 33 -3.68 1.11 -9.00
N THR A 34 -3.76 1.50 -10.26
CA THR A 34 -2.94 0.94 -11.34
C THR A 34 -1.60 1.64 -11.39
N CYS A 35 -0.51 0.89 -11.39
CA CYS A 35 0.82 1.47 -11.48
C CYS A 35 1.06 2.07 -12.89
N PRO A 36 1.41 3.35 -13.03
CA PRO A 36 1.67 3.97 -14.33
C PRO A 36 2.96 3.49 -14.99
N MET A 37 3.88 2.85 -14.25
CA MET A 37 5.15 2.36 -14.80
C MET A 37 5.04 0.99 -15.47
N CYS A 38 4.11 0.14 -15.04
CA CYS A 38 4.02 -1.24 -15.50
C CYS A 38 2.59 -1.75 -15.72
N GLY A 39 1.57 -0.99 -15.36
CA GLY A 39 0.16 -1.37 -15.50
C GLY A 39 -0.34 -2.39 -14.47
N THR A 40 0.50 -2.79 -13.50
CA THR A 40 0.08 -3.77 -12.46
C THR A 40 -0.64 -3.11 -11.30
N LYS A 41 -1.48 -3.88 -10.61
CA LYS A 41 -2.19 -3.43 -9.40
C LYS A 41 -1.21 -3.29 -8.25
N LEU A 42 -1.28 -2.15 -7.56
CA LEU A 42 -0.48 -1.92 -6.37
C LEU A 42 -0.95 -2.84 -5.23
N THR A 43 -0.02 -3.28 -4.39
CA THR A 43 -0.29 -4.12 -3.22
C THR A 43 0.07 -3.38 -1.95
N ARG A 44 -0.51 -3.76 -0.81
CA ARG A 44 -0.15 -3.18 0.48
C ARG A 44 1.25 -3.65 0.86
N LYS A 45 2.16 -2.71 1.14
CA LYS A 45 3.44 -2.98 1.80
C LYS A 45 3.13 -3.24 3.27
N GLN A 46 3.25 -4.49 3.67
CA GLN A 46 3.04 -4.95 5.04
C GLN A 46 4.31 -4.78 5.88
#